data_AF-A0A7T4YIE9-F1
#
_entry.id   AF-A0A7T4YIE9-F1
#
_cell.length_a   1.000
_cell.length_b   1.000
_cell.length_c   1.000
_cell.angle_alpha   90.00
_cell.angle_beta   90.00
_cell.angle_gamma   90.00
#
_symmetry.space_group_name_H-M   'P 1'
#
loop_
_entity.id
_entity.type
_entity.pdbx_description
1 polymer ?
#
loop_
_entity_poly.entity_id
_entity_poly.type
_entity_poly.pdbx_seq_one_letter_code
_entity_poly.pdbx_strand_id
1 'polypeptide(L)'
;MTSQVYDTCTKCQYEFTGLPERGKCPECGNYYDKSTGKGVGSEYRSKAQKFDRFMVRLRTIFLASIAVIILLIGMIISMNSDAAGIPIFVSGLIAFVFILAAILSYLNEKP
;
A
#
# COMPACT_ATOMS: atom_id res chain seq x y z
N MET A 1 5.98 -16.44 -15.11
CA MET A 1 5.52 -17.48 -14.16
C MET A 1 4.23 -16.97 -13.53
N THR A 2 3.08 -17.50 -13.96
CA THR A 2 1.74 -17.12 -13.45
C THR A 2 1.45 -17.90 -12.18
N SER A 3 1.51 -17.25 -11.01
CA SER A 3 1.05 -17.82 -9.75
C SER A 3 -0.48 -17.92 -9.79
N GLN A 4 -1.03 -19.13 -9.96
CA GLN A 4 -2.47 -19.33 -9.82
C GLN A 4 -2.83 -19.27 -8.33
N VAL A 5 -3.82 -18.45 -8.00
CA VAL A 5 -4.36 -18.32 -6.65
C VAL A 5 -5.30 -19.51 -6.43
N TYR A 6 -4.86 -20.47 -5.61
CA TYR A 6 -5.69 -21.59 -5.19
C TYR A 6 -6.33 -21.31 -3.83
N ASP A 7 -7.63 -21.60 -3.74
CA ASP A 7 -8.41 -21.51 -2.51
C ASP A 7 -8.28 -22.83 -1.75
N THR A 8 -7.87 -22.78 -0.47
CA THR A 8 -7.75 -23.98 0.38
C THR A 8 -8.72 -23.95 1.54
N CYS A 9 -8.98 -25.10 2.18
CA CYS A 9 -9.77 -25.14 3.40
C CYS A 9 -8.98 -24.58 4.59
N THR A 10 -9.56 -23.71 5.40
CA THR A 10 -8.88 -23.17 6.58
C THR A 10 -8.58 -24.21 7.67
N LYS A 11 -9.25 -25.37 7.65
CA LYS A 11 -9.13 -26.39 8.70
C LYS A 11 -8.15 -27.51 8.35
N CYS A 12 -8.19 -28.00 7.12
CA CYS A 12 -7.37 -29.13 6.66
C CYS A 12 -6.49 -28.81 5.45
N GLN A 13 -6.50 -27.55 4.98
CA GLN A 13 -5.70 -27.08 3.83
C GLN A 13 -5.98 -27.80 2.50
N TYR A 14 -7.08 -28.56 2.40
CA TYR A 14 -7.51 -29.18 1.16
C TYR A 14 -7.81 -28.14 0.07
N GLU A 15 -7.37 -28.39 -1.15
CA GLU A 15 -7.52 -27.48 -2.28
C GLU A 15 -8.93 -27.56 -2.88
N PHE A 16 -9.61 -26.42 -3.02
CA PHE A 16 -10.97 -26.35 -3.59
C PHE A 16 -10.99 -26.23 -5.12
N THR A 17 -9.93 -26.67 -5.79
CA THR A 17 -9.79 -26.63 -7.25
C THR A 17 -10.81 -27.58 -7.90
N GLY A 18 -11.64 -27.04 -8.80
CA GLY A 18 -12.72 -27.79 -9.46
C GLY A 18 -13.97 -28.06 -8.59
N LEU A 19 -14.00 -27.60 -7.33
CA LEU A 19 -15.16 -27.73 -6.46
C LEU A 19 -16.15 -26.56 -6.66
N PRO A 20 -17.45 -26.77 -6.35
CA PRO A 20 -18.47 -25.72 -6.45
C PRO A 20 -18.16 -24.49 -5.58
N GLU A 21 -18.86 -23.38 -5.81
CA GLU A 21 -18.63 -22.14 -5.03
C GLU A 21 -18.95 -22.28 -3.55
N ARG A 22 -19.83 -23.21 -3.18
CA ARG A 22 -20.29 -23.42 -1.80
C ARG A 22 -20.46 -24.89 -1.52
N GLY A 23 -20.16 -25.33 -0.31
CA GLY A 23 -20.36 -26.72 0.09
C GLY A 23 -19.67 -27.10 1.38
N LYS A 24 -19.43 -28.40 1.56
CA LYS A 24 -18.62 -28.94 2.65
C LYS A 24 -17.30 -29.46 2.09
N CYS A 25 -16.23 -29.23 2.83
CA CYS A 25 -14.92 -29.77 2.51
C CYS A 25 -14.98 -31.32 2.57
N PRO A 26 -14.49 -32.03 1.55
CA PRO A 26 -14.56 -33.50 1.51
C PRO A 26 -13.68 -34.17 2.57
N GLU A 27 -12.58 -33.53 2.98
CA GLU A 27 -11.64 -34.07 3.97
C GLU A 27 -12.12 -33.90 5.41
N CYS A 28 -12.61 -32.70 5.77
CA CYS A 28 -12.90 -32.36 7.16
C CYS A 28 -14.37 -32.06 7.46
N GLY A 29 -15.23 -32.09 6.44
CA GLY A 29 -16.67 -31.78 6.56
C GLY A 29 -17.00 -30.32 6.85
N ASN A 30 -16.00 -29.44 6.97
CA ASN A 30 -16.22 -28.03 7.30
C ASN A 30 -16.94 -27.30 6.17
N TYR A 31 -17.89 -26.44 6.52
CA TYR A 31 -18.61 -25.67 5.53
C TYR A 31 -17.71 -24.57 4.95
N TYR A 32 -17.75 -24.40 3.62
CA TYR A 32 -17.05 -23.33 2.92
C TYR A 32 -17.98 -22.60 1.94
N ASP A 33 -17.70 -21.33 1.74
CA ASP A 33 -18.36 -20.47 0.77
C ASP A 33 -17.31 -19.53 0.17
N LYS A 34 -16.98 -19.75 -1.13
CA LYS A 34 -16.00 -18.97 -1.88
C LYS A 34 -16.47 -17.53 -2.10
N SER A 35 -17.78 -17.33 -2.27
CA SER A 35 -18.36 -15.99 -2.51
C SER A 35 -18.26 -15.09 -1.28
N THR A 36 -18.42 -15.65 -0.07
CA THR A 36 -18.27 -14.90 1.19
C THR A 36 -16.87 -15.03 1.81
N GLY A 37 -16.00 -15.89 1.27
CA GLY A 37 -14.70 -16.24 1.85
C GLY A 37 -14.78 -17.03 3.17
N LYS A 38 -15.93 -17.61 3.51
CA LYS A 38 -16.12 -18.32 4.77
C LYS A 38 -15.52 -19.72 4.65
N GLY A 39 -14.62 -20.10 5.56
CA GLY A 39 -13.98 -21.42 5.56
C GLY A 39 -12.94 -21.64 4.44
N VAL A 40 -12.61 -20.57 3.69
CA VAL A 40 -11.61 -20.57 2.62
C VAL A 40 -10.37 -19.81 3.06
N GLY A 41 -9.23 -20.48 3.09
CA GLY A 41 -7.91 -19.90 3.27
C GLY A 41 -7.31 -19.60 1.91
N SER A 42 -7.10 -18.32 1.61
CA SER A 42 -6.27 -17.92 0.48
C SER A 42 -4.91 -17.51 1.01
N GLU A 43 -3.93 -18.39 0.84
CA GLU A 43 -2.56 -18.13 1.28
C GLU A 43 -1.96 -16.89 0.58
N TYR A 44 -2.42 -16.62 -0.65
CA TYR A 44 -2.00 -15.46 -1.45
C TYR A 44 -2.60 -14.12 -0.98
N ARG A 45 -3.82 -14.11 -0.41
CA ARG A 45 -4.49 -12.89 0.05
C ARG A 45 -3.80 -12.27 1.26
N SER A 46 -3.14 -13.09 2.09
CA SER A 46 -2.43 -12.64 3.29
C SER A 46 -1.14 -11.86 2.99
N LYS A 47 -0.38 -12.26 1.95
CA LYS A 47 0.82 -11.52 1.52
C LYS A 47 0.48 -10.25 0.75
N ALA A 48 -0.46 -10.31 -0.20
CA ALA A 48 -0.86 -9.14 -0.98
C ALA A 48 -1.41 -8.00 -0.09
N GLN A 49 -2.28 -8.31 0.90
CA GLN A 49 -2.82 -7.28 1.81
C GLN A 49 -1.78 -6.66 2.77
N LYS A 50 -0.72 -7.40 3.14
CA LYS A 50 0.35 -6.84 3.98
C LYS A 50 1.27 -5.93 3.18
N PHE A 51 1.56 -6.28 1.93
CA PHE A 51 2.42 -5.47 1.07
C PHE A 51 1.74 -4.20 0.57
N ASP A 52 0.44 -4.22 0.28
CA ASP A 52 -0.30 -3.00 -0.12
C ASP A 52 -0.21 -1.90 0.96
N ARG A 53 -0.53 -2.24 2.22
CA ARG A 53 -0.43 -1.27 3.31
C ARG A 53 1.00 -0.79 3.58
N PHE A 54 2.01 -1.59 3.22
CA PHE A 54 3.40 -1.24 3.44
C PHE A 54 3.93 -0.32 2.32
N MET A 55 3.61 -0.60 1.05
CA MET A 55 4.04 0.21 -0.09
C MET A 55 3.46 1.62 -0.06
N VAL A 56 2.23 1.78 0.41
CA VAL A 56 1.58 3.09 0.53
C VAL A 56 2.29 3.97 1.56
N ARG A 57 2.65 3.41 2.72
CA ARG A 57 3.44 4.11 3.74
C ARG A 57 4.84 4.44 3.25
N LEU A 58 5.48 3.52 2.52
CA LEU A 58 6.79 3.76 1.95
C LEU A 58 6.77 4.92 0.94
N ARG A 59 5.74 4.98 0.08
CA ARG A 59 5.57 6.04 -0.91
C ARG A 59 5.36 7.42 -0.27
N THR A 60 4.55 7.50 0.77
CA THR A 60 4.31 8.76 1.51
C THR A 60 5.55 9.20 2.29
N ILE A 61 6.27 8.27 2.94
CA ILE A 61 7.54 8.57 3.62
C ILE A 61 8.61 9.07 2.62
N PHE A 62 8.67 8.47 1.43
CA PHE A 62 9.64 8.86 0.40
C PHE A 62 9.36 10.25 -0.19
N LEU A 63 8.10 10.60 -0.42
CA LEU A 63 7.73 11.95 -0.88
C LEU A 63 8.00 13.00 0.21
N ALA A 64 7.72 12.67 1.48
CA ALA A 64 8.01 13.55 2.60
C ALA A 64 9.53 13.78 2.78
N SER A 65 10.35 12.74 2.67
CA SER A 65 11.80 12.87 2.79
C SER A 65 12.41 13.73 1.68
N ILE A 66 11.94 13.58 0.43
CA ILE A 66 12.36 14.43 -0.70
C ILE A 66 12.01 15.90 -0.44
N ALA A 67 10.80 16.19 0.05
CA ALA A 67 10.39 17.56 0.36
C ALA A 67 11.29 18.21 1.42
N VAL A 68 11.66 17.46 2.47
CA VAL A 68 12.59 17.94 3.50
C VAL A 68 13.99 18.20 2.92
N ILE A 69 14.48 17.32 2.05
CA ILE A 69 15.79 17.49 1.40
C ILE A 69 15.81 18.77 0.54
N ILE A 70 14.75 19.04 -0.22
CA ILE A 70 14.63 20.25 -1.05
C ILE A 70 14.65 21.52 -0.18
N LEU A 71 13.97 21.51 0.96
CA LEU A 71 13.99 22.64 1.92
C LEU A 71 15.38 22.85 2.51
N LEU A 72 16.07 21.79 2.92
CA LEU A 72 17.43 21.89 3.46
C LEU A 72 18.42 22.44 2.43
N ILE A 73 18.33 21.99 1.17
CA ILE A 73 19.17 22.49 0.09
C ILE A 73 18.89 23.97 -0.17
N GLY A 74 17.62 24.37 -0.23
CA GLY A 74 17.22 25.78 -0.41
C GLY A 74 17.76 26.68 0.71
N MET A 75 17.72 26.19 1.96
CA MET A 75 18.25 26.89 3.13
C MET A 75 19.78 27.09 3.04
N ILE A 76 20.52 26.05 2.66
CA ILE A 76 22.00 26.11 2.53
C ILE A 76 22.42 27.09 1.44
N ILE A 77 21.71 27.09 0.29
CA ILE A 77 21.98 28.02 -0.82
C ILE A 77 21.68 29.47 -0.39
N SER A 78 20.59 29.67 0.37
CA SER A 78 20.21 31.00 0.86
C SER A 78 21.25 31.62 1.80
N MET A 79 21.97 30.82 2.57
CA MET A 79 23.01 31.33 3.48
C MET A 79 24.27 31.82 2.76
N ASN A 80 24.49 31.40 1.50
CA ASN A 80 25.66 31.77 0.70
C ASN A 80 25.35 32.85 -0.36
N SER A 81 24.12 33.33 -0.45
CA SER A 81 23.68 34.23 -1.53
C SER A 81 23.20 35.58 -0.98
N ASP A 82 23.73 36.70 -1.46
CA ASP A 82 23.26 38.05 -1.11
C ASP A 82 21.80 38.32 -1.53
N ALA A 83 21.25 37.48 -2.42
CA ALA A 83 19.86 37.50 -2.88
C ALA A 83 19.02 36.41 -2.17
N ALA A 84 18.86 36.52 -0.85
CA ALA A 84 18.27 35.48 0.00
C ALA A 84 16.76 35.22 -0.19
N GLY A 85 16.00 36.14 -0.79
CA GLY A 85 14.52 36.05 -0.78
C GLY A 85 13.89 35.04 -1.74
N ILE A 86 14.46 34.90 -2.94
CA ILE A 86 13.91 34.08 -4.03
C ILE A 86 14.05 32.56 -3.78
N PRO A 87 15.20 32.01 -3.32
CA PRO A 87 15.37 30.57 -3.18
C PRO A 87 14.49 29.94 -2.09
N ILE A 88 14.19 30.69 -1.02
CA ILE A 88 13.32 30.23 0.07
C ILE A 88 11.87 30.10 -0.41
N PHE A 89 11.40 31.05 -1.23
CA PHE A 89 10.03 31.03 -1.73
C PHE A 89 9.79 29.88 -2.71
N VAL A 90 10.74 29.63 -3.61
CA VAL A 90 10.63 28.55 -4.61
C VAL A 90 10.71 27.18 -3.94
N SER A 91 11.64 26.98 -3.00
CA SER A 91 11.76 25.72 -2.27
C SER A 91 10.53 25.45 -1.38
N GLY A 92 9.94 26.49 -0.76
CA GLY A 92 8.69 26.38 -0.03
C GLY A 92 7.49 25.99 -0.91
N LEU A 93 7.39 26.55 -2.10
CA LEU A 93 6.30 26.27 -3.04
C LEU A 93 6.37 24.82 -3.56
N ILE A 94 7.58 24.34 -3.88
CA ILE A 94 7.81 22.95 -4.28
C ILE A 94 7.48 21.99 -3.14
N ALA A 95 7.95 22.27 -1.91
CA ALA A 95 7.63 21.44 -0.75
C ALA A 95 6.11 21.39 -0.46
N PHE A 96 5.42 22.52 -0.61
CA PHE A 96 3.97 22.60 -0.44
C PHE A 96 3.22 21.71 -1.45
N VAL A 97 3.61 21.71 -2.72
CA VAL A 97 3.00 20.85 -3.75
C VAL A 97 3.18 19.37 -3.42
N PHE A 98 4.36 18.96 -2.95
CA PHE A 98 4.63 17.58 -2.56
C PHE A 98 3.83 17.14 -1.32
N ILE A 99 3.72 18.02 -0.31
CA ILE A 99 2.90 17.76 0.88
C ILE A 99 1.43 17.65 0.51
N LEU A 100 0.94 18.54 -0.36
CA LEU A 100 -0.46 18.53 -0.81
C LEU A 100 -0.78 17.24 -1.58
N ALA A 101 0.13 16.79 -2.46
CA ALA A 101 0.01 15.52 -3.17
C ALA A 101 -0.02 14.32 -2.21
N ALA A 102 0.79 14.34 -1.15
CA ALA A 102 0.79 13.29 -0.13
C ALA A 102 -0.54 13.25 0.66
N ILE A 103 -1.09 14.42 1.01
CA ILE A 103 -2.37 14.53 1.73
C ILE A 103 -3.53 14.05 0.85
N LEU A 104 -3.58 14.47 -0.42
CA LEU A 104 -4.61 14.03 -1.37
C LEU A 104 -4.56 12.52 -1.60
N SER A 105 -3.36 11.94 -1.71
CA SER A 105 -3.20 10.48 -1.80
C SER A 105 -3.74 9.77 -0.56
N TYR A 106 -3.49 10.32 0.64
CA TYR A 106 -3.96 9.74 1.89
C TYR A 106 -5.49 9.81 2.05
N LEU A 107 -6.10 10.92 1.62
CA LEU A 107 -7.56 11.10 1.69
C LEU A 107 -8.30 10.20 0.70
N ASN A 108 -7.77 10.03 -0.52
CA ASN A 108 -8.40 9.19 -1.53
C ASN A 108 -8.37 7.69 -1.16
N GLU A 109 -7.53 7.32 -0.20
CA GLU A 109 -7.38 5.94 0.28
C GLU A 109 -8.25 5.61 1.50
N LYS A 110 -9.00 6.59 2.03
CA LYS A 110 -9.93 6.40 3.13
C LYS A 110 -11.36 6.27 2.55
N PRO A 111 -11.87 5.05 2.32
CA PRO A 111 -13.29 4.83 2.02
C PRO A 111 -14.15 5.11 3.25
#